data_AF-A0AAE1DY45-F1
#
_entry.id   AF-A0AAE1DY45-F1
#
_cell.length_a   1.000
_cell.length_b   1.000
_cell.length_c   1.000
_cell.angle_alpha   90.00
_cell.angle_beta   90.00
_cell.angle_gamma   90.00
#
_symmetry.space_group_name_H-M   'P 1'
#
loop_
_entity.id
_entity.type
_entity.pdbx_description
1 polymer ?
#
loop_
_entity_poly.entity_id
_entity_poly.type
_entity_poly.pdbx_seq_one_letter_code
_entity_poly.pdbx_strand_id
1 'polypeptide(L)'
;MSGSRQGLRPKAPKQTEKRTTKSNAQKCREYRERLMAEDPVRDHERRLKNHTNAKKWRDNLPPEKKERLKELARLYQRKRRQRLKEMGIYSSSTSTPKSDKTSKSTQTRVAKKLLKKNVDGKREQARVRQARRRAKIKASPETYQKEKEKRRKKYQEKKEKAANSVVKIVQRNQKRKGVPKKRCIILQ
;
A
#
# COMPACT_ATOMS: atom_id res chain seq x y z
N MET A 1 -42.67 5.52 58.83
CA MET A 1 -41.91 4.30 58.43
C MET A 1 -42.74 3.67 57.31
N SER A 2 -42.26 3.38 56.10
CA SER A 2 -41.06 2.62 55.73
C SER A 2 -40.62 2.99 54.30
N GLY A 3 -39.31 3.13 54.09
CA GLY A 3 -38.71 3.59 52.84
C GLY A 3 -38.63 2.51 51.75
N SER A 4 -39.09 2.84 50.55
CA SER A 4 -38.88 2.04 49.34
C SER A 4 -37.46 2.29 48.80
N ARG A 5 -36.50 1.46 49.21
CA ARG A 5 -35.21 1.32 48.51
C ARG A 5 -35.42 0.40 47.31
N GLN A 6 -35.78 0.97 46.15
CA GLN A 6 -35.71 0.24 44.90
C GLN A 6 -34.23 -0.04 44.58
N GLY A 7 -33.86 -1.32 44.64
CA GLY A 7 -32.52 -1.79 44.34
C GLY A 7 -32.15 -1.52 42.89
N LEU A 8 -31.30 -0.50 42.67
CA LEU A 8 -30.56 -0.34 41.43
C LEU A 8 -29.64 -1.55 41.28
N ARG A 9 -30.03 -2.53 40.46
CA ARG A 9 -29.14 -3.60 40.03
C ARG A 9 -27.88 -2.94 39.42
N PRO A 10 -26.66 -3.24 39.91
CA PRO A 10 -25.47 -2.73 39.27
C PRO A 10 -25.45 -3.21 37.82
N LYS A 11 -25.43 -2.27 36.87
CA LYS A 11 -25.20 -2.60 35.45
C LYS A 11 -23.87 -3.34 35.41
N ALA A 12 -23.89 -4.59 34.94
CA ALA A 12 -22.68 -5.34 34.66
C ALA A 12 -21.72 -4.43 33.88
N PRO A 13 -20.43 -4.34 34.26
CA PRO A 13 -19.49 -3.54 33.50
C PRO A 13 -19.56 -4.07 32.07
N LYS A 14 -19.92 -3.19 31.12
CA LYS A 14 -19.74 -3.50 29.71
C LYS A 14 -18.26 -3.78 29.57
N GLN A 15 -17.90 -5.07 29.48
CA GLN A 15 -16.62 -5.51 28.94
C GLN A 15 -16.60 -5.04 27.50
N THR A 16 -16.30 -3.75 27.33
CA THR A 16 -15.62 -3.28 26.14
C THR A 16 -14.26 -3.93 26.25
N GLU A 17 -14.14 -5.17 25.76
CA GLU A 17 -12.87 -5.67 25.30
C GLU A 17 -12.37 -4.62 24.31
N LYS A 18 -11.60 -3.67 24.82
CA LYS A 18 -10.78 -2.82 23.99
C LYS A 18 -9.82 -3.82 23.37
N ARG A 19 -10.16 -4.36 22.20
CA ARG A 19 -9.18 -4.82 21.24
C ARG A 19 -8.27 -3.63 21.06
N THR A 20 -7.20 -3.58 21.85
CA THR A 20 -6.19 -2.54 21.77
C THR A 20 -5.58 -2.70 20.41
N THR A 21 -6.13 -1.95 19.45
CA THR A 21 -5.63 -1.92 18.09
C THR A 21 -4.23 -1.37 18.20
N LYS A 22 -3.24 -2.27 18.11
CA LYS A 22 -1.82 -1.93 18.17
C LYS A 22 -1.59 -0.66 17.34
N SER A 23 -0.94 0.33 17.95
CA SER A 23 -0.64 1.57 17.26
C SER A 23 0.20 1.28 16.00
N ASN A 24 0.12 2.14 14.99
CA ASN A 24 0.97 1.95 13.80
C ASN A 24 2.46 1.93 14.15
N ALA A 25 2.88 2.66 15.20
CA ALA A 25 4.24 2.62 15.70
C ALA A 25 4.61 1.24 16.27
N GLN A 26 3.70 0.58 17.00
CA GLN A 26 3.89 -0.80 17.47
C GLN A 26 3.97 -1.79 16.30
N LYS A 27 3.05 -1.69 15.33
CA LYS A 27 3.09 -2.54 14.13
C LYS A 27 4.39 -2.39 13.34
N CYS A 28 4.91 -1.17 13.24
CA CYS A 28 6.20 -0.92 12.59
C CYS A 28 7.39 -1.51 13.36
N ARG A 29 7.35 -1.50 14.70
CA ARG A 29 8.37 -2.15 15.54
C ARG A 29 8.35 -3.66 15.36
N GLU A 30 7.18 -4.28 15.52
CA GLU A 30 7.02 -5.73 15.34
C GLU A 30 7.42 -6.19 13.93
N TYR A 31 7.10 -5.41 12.90
CA TYR A 31 7.51 -5.71 11.54
C TYR A 31 9.03 -5.65 11.36
N ARG A 32 9.73 -4.72 12.02
CA ARG A 32 11.19 -4.63 11.97
C ARG A 32 11.84 -5.78 12.72
N GLU A 33 11.35 -6.11 13.90
CA GLU A 33 11.83 -7.25 14.71
C GLU A 33 11.67 -8.55 13.93
N ARG A 34 10.51 -8.75 13.29
CA ARG A 34 10.28 -9.90 12.41
C ARG A 34 11.24 -9.94 11.23
N LEU A 35 11.45 -8.82 10.54
CA LEU A 35 12.40 -8.73 9.43
C LEU A 35 13.84 -9.04 9.87
N MET A 36 14.25 -8.57 11.05
CA MET A 36 15.56 -8.89 11.60
C MET A 36 15.73 -10.37 11.93
N ALA A 37 14.67 -11.01 12.45
CA ALA A 37 14.68 -12.43 12.81
C ALA A 37 14.61 -13.36 11.58
N GLU A 38 13.79 -13.02 10.58
CA GLU A 38 13.56 -13.84 9.39
C GLU A 38 14.62 -13.61 8.29
N ASP A 39 15.09 -12.38 8.11
CA ASP A 39 15.99 -11.99 7.01
C ASP A 39 16.89 -10.80 7.41
N PRO A 40 17.97 -11.07 8.19
CA PRO A 40 18.86 -10.03 8.70
C PRO A 40 19.62 -9.31 7.57
N VAL A 41 19.87 -9.98 6.44
CA VAL A 41 20.53 -9.39 5.27
C VAL A 41 19.64 -8.30 4.68
N ARG A 42 18.36 -8.58 4.48
CA ARG A 42 17.40 -7.59 3.96
C ARG A 42 17.16 -6.44 4.93
N ASP A 43 17.19 -6.70 6.24
CA ASP A 43 17.14 -5.64 7.25
C ASP A 43 18.37 -4.72 7.13
N HIS A 44 19.56 -5.29 7.00
CA HIS A 44 20.80 -4.55 6.82
C HIS A 44 20.80 -3.73 5.52
N GLU A 45 20.41 -4.31 4.39
CA GLU A 45 20.26 -3.59 3.11
C GLU A 45 19.29 -2.42 3.23
N ARG A 46 18.17 -2.60 3.94
CA ARG A 46 17.22 -1.50 4.20
C ARG A 46 17.86 -0.38 5.01
N ARG A 47 18.65 -0.69 6.04
CA ARG A 47 19.39 0.31 6.82
C ARG A 47 20.40 1.07 5.95
N LEU A 48 21.21 0.35 5.17
CA LEU A 48 22.16 0.92 4.21
C LEU A 48 21.45 1.83 3.19
N LYS A 49 20.33 1.39 2.64
CA LYS A 49 19.54 2.19 1.69
C LYS A 49 18.96 3.45 2.34
N ASN A 50 18.45 3.36 3.55
CA ASN A 50 17.97 4.52 4.29
C ASN A 50 19.09 5.50 4.59
N HIS A 51 20.25 5.00 5.02
CA HIS A 51 21.43 5.83 5.28
C HIS A 51 21.91 6.54 4.02
N THR A 52 22.06 5.82 2.90
CA THR A 52 22.46 6.42 1.62
C THR A 52 21.45 7.43 1.10
N ASN A 53 20.14 7.18 1.25
CA ASN A 53 19.11 8.14 0.89
C ASN A 53 19.13 9.39 1.78
N ALA A 54 19.33 9.24 3.09
CA ALA A 54 19.46 10.36 4.01
C ALA A 54 20.69 11.22 3.67
N LYS A 55 21.83 10.58 3.37
CA LYS A 55 23.04 11.25 2.88
C LYS A 55 22.75 12.02 1.59
N LYS A 56 22.15 11.38 0.57
CA LYS A 56 21.77 12.04 -0.68
C LYS A 56 20.82 13.22 -0.46
N TRP A 57 19.88 13.10 0.47
CA TRP A 57 18.96 14.18 0.82
C TRP A 57 19.67 15.38 1.45
N ARG A 58 20.67 15.14 2.30
CA ARG A 58 21.46 16.22 2.92
C ARG A 58 22.41 16.86 1.91
N ASP A 59 23.23 16.04 1.25
CA ASP A 59 24.44 16.50 0.59
C ASP A 59 24.23 16.77 -0.92
N ASN A 60 23.38 15.98 -1.59
CA ASN A 60 23.31 15.97 -3.06
C ASN A 60 22.05 16.61 -3.64
N LEU A 61 21.12 17.08 -2.79
CA LEU A 61 19.90 17.72 -3.26
C LEU A 61 19.99 19.24 -3.13
N PRO A 62 19.83 20.00 -4.23
CA PRO A 62 19.70 21.45 -4.18
C PRO A 62 18.51 21.88 -3.30
N PRO A 63 18.60 23.01 -2.58
CA PRO A 63 17.53 23.52 -1.74
C PRO A 63 16.17 23.61 -2.45
N GLU A 64 16.15 24.09 -3.69
CA GLU A 64 14.94 24.19 -4.51
C GLU A 64 14.25 22.84 -4.74
N LYS A 65 15.03 21.77 -5.00
CA LYS A 65 14.49 20.43 -5.16
C LYS A 65 13.96 19.88 -3.84
N LYS A 66 14.59 20.21 -2.69
CA LYS A 66 14.08 19.84 -1.37
C LYS A 66 12.74 20.52 -1.10
N GLU A 67 12.61 21.81 -1.40
CA GLU A 67 11.35 22.54 -1.21
C GLU A 67 10.24 22.00 -2.10
N ARG A 68 10.49 21.75 -3.39
CA ARG A 68 9.49 21.11 -4.28
C ARG A 68 9.00 19.77 -3.73
N LEU A 69 9.91 18.94 -3.17
CA LEU A 69 9.54 17.66 -2.57
C LEU A 69 8.75 17.82 -1.26
N LYS A 70 9.08 18.83 -0.44
CA LYS A 70 8.29 19.19 0.75
C LYS A 70 6.89 19.66 0.38
N GLU A 71 6.76 20.52 -0.63
CA GLU A 71 5.46 20.98 -1.13
C GLU A 71 4.61 19.82 -1.66
N LEU A 72 5.21 18.91 -2.43
CA LEU A 72 4.54 17.70 -2.88
C LEU A 72 4.06 16.86 -1.68
N ALA A 73 4.90 16.67 -0.66
CA ALA A 73 4.51 15.95 0.55
C ALA A 73 3.33 16.61 1.27
N ARG A 74 3.33 17.94 1.43
CA ARG A 74 2.21 18.72 1.99
C ARG A 74 0.94 18.54 1.15
N LEU A 75 1.05 18.59 -0.18
CA LEU A 75 -0.07 18.41 -1.09
C LEU A 75 -0.67 17.00 -1.00
N TYR A 76 0.16 15.96 -0.93
CA TYR A 76 -0.31 14.60 -0.69
C TYR A 76 -1.00 14.46 0.67
N GLN A 77 -0.46 15.09 1.71
CA GLN A 77 -1.06 15.08 3.03
C GLN A 77 -2.43 15.80 3.01
N ARG A 78 -2.55 16.94 2.35
CA ARG A 78 -3.81 17.68 2.17
C ARG A 78 -4.84 16.84 1.41
N LYS A 79 -4.46 16.24 0.28
CA LYS A 79 -5.32 15.31 -0.49
C LYS A 79 -5.74 14.11 0.35
N ARG A 80 -4.87 13.58 1.20
CA ARG A 80 -5.21 12.49 2.12
C ARG A 80 -6.22 12.95 3.17
N ARG A 81 -6.02 14.09 3.83
CA ARG A 81 -6.97 14.65 4.81
C ARG A 81 -8.34 14.90 4.19
N GLN A 82 -8.37 15.48 2.98
CA GLN A 82 -9.60 15.70 2.24
C GLN A 82 -10.33 14.38 1.95
N ARG A 83 -9.64 13.34 1.48
CA ARG A 83 -10.25 12.01 1.27
C ARG A 83 -10.81 11.42 2.56
N LEU A 84 -10.10 11.56 3.69
CA LEU A 84 -10.60 11.07 4.97
C LEU A 84 -11.84 11.84 5.45
N LYS A 85 -11.90 13.15 5.17
CA LYS A 85 -13.09 13.99 5.41
C LYS A 85 -14.27 13.56 4.52
N GLU A 86 -14.04 13.35 3.23
CA GLU A 86 -15.05 12.86 2.27
C GLU A 86 -15.58 11.47 2.65
N MET A 87 -14.74 10.61 3.24
CA MET A 87 -15.12 9.27 3.72
C MET A 87 -15.77 9.29 5.11
N GLY A 88 -15.97 10.46 5.72
CA GLY A 88 -16.60 10.60 7.05
C GLY A 88 -15.76 10.11 8.23
N ILE A 89 -14.46 9.85 8.03
CA ILE A 89 -13.56 9.34 9.08
C ILE A 89 -13.13 10.46 10.04
N TYR A 90 -13.08 11.70 9.55
CA TYR A 90 -13.02 12.89 10.39
C TYR A 90 -14.42 13.53 10.37
N SER A 91 -15.28 13.14 11.32
CA SER A 91 -16.44 13.97 11.64
C SER A 91 -15.90 15.28 12.23
N SER A 92 -16.30 16.41 11.67
CA SER A 92 -16.34 17.64 12.43
C SER A 92 -17.37 17.44 13.54
N SER A 93 -16.92 16.97 14.71
CA SER A 93 -17.77 16.81 15.88
C SER A 93 -16.96 17.07 17.15
N THR A 94 -16.59 18.32 17.35
CA THR A 94 -16.85 18.97 18.64
C THR A 94 -18.11 19.79 18.48
N SER A 95 -19.26 19.12 18.41
CA SER A 95 -20.48 19.65 18.96
C SER A 95 -21.09 18.52 19.80
N THR A 96 -21.32 18.87 21.05
CA THR A 96 -21.97 18.08 22.10
C THR A 96 -23.14 17.24 21.58
N PRO A 97 -23.35 16.03 22.10
CA PRO A 97 -24.43 15.17 21.64
C PRO A 97 -25.77 15.76 22.06
N LYS A 98 -26.66 16.02 21.09
CA LYS A 98 -28.10 16.11 21.36
C LYS A 98 -28.76 14.81 20.91
N SER A 99 -29.59 14.31 21.81
CA SER A 99 -30.28 13.03 21.81
C SER A 99 -31.26 12.82 20.65
N ASP A 100 -31.41 11.54 20.32
CA ASP A 100 -32.55 10.82 19.73
C ASP A 100 -33.55 11.59 18.86
N LYS A 101 -33.53 11.31 17.55
CA LYS A 101 -34.74 10.95 16.79
C LYS A 101 -34.38 9.97 15.66
N THR A 102 -35.04 8.82 15.69
CA THR A 102 -35.15 7.87 14.57
C THR A 102 -35.54 8.61 13.29
N SER A 103 -34.71 8.53 12.25
CA SER A 103 -35.19 8.73 10.87
C SER A 103 -34.47 7.80 9.91
N LYS A 104 -35.29 7.08 9.13
CA LYS A 104 -34.92 6.03 8.20
C LYS A 104 -34.10 6.60 7.03
N SER A 105 -33.22 5.76 6.47
CA SER A 105 -32.84 5.78 5.05
C SER A 105 -32.10 7.04 4.51
N THR A 106 -30.82 7.19 4.85
CA THR A 106 -29.87 7.99 4.05
C THR A 106 -28.89 7.13 3.23
N GLN A 107 -28.81 5.82 3.51
CA GLN A 107 -27.91 4.90 2.79
C GLN A 107 -28.26 4.77 1.30
N THR A 108 -29.52 4.94 0.91
CA THR A 108 -29.98 4.78 -0.49
C THR A 108 -29.75 6.01 -1.37
N ARG A 109 -29.61 7.22 -0.79
CA ARG A 109 -29.46 8.47 -1.57
C ARG A 109 -28.00 8.85 -1.80
N VAL A 110 -27.10 8.48 -0.89
CA VAL A 110 -25.64 8.74 -1.03
C VAL A 110 -25.00 7.79 -2.05
N ALA A 111 -25.51 6.57 -2.21
CA ALA A 111 -25.04 5.61 -3.21
C ALA A 111 -25.25 6.07 -4.67
N LYS A 112 -26.18 7.01 -4.92
CA LYS A 112 -26.47 7.54 -6.26
C LYS A 112 -25.60 8.74 -6.67
N LYS A 113 -24.95 9.46 -5.74
CA LYS A 113 -24.41 10.81 -6.03
C LYS A 113 -22.88 10.96 -5.99
N LEU A 114 -22.13 9.87 -5.78
CA LEU A 114 -20.66 9.88 -5.82
C LEU A 114 -20.13 9.06 -7.01
N LEU A 115 -20.48 9.51 -8.21
CA LEU A 115 -19.81 9.11 -9.45
C LEU A 115 -18.99 10.30 -9.99
N LYS A 116 -17.78 10.50 -9.45
CA LYS A 116 -16.78 11.41 -10.04
C LYS A 116 -16.03 10.64 -11.14
N LYS A 117 -16.54 10.83 -12.37
CA LYS A 117 -16.26 10.23 -13.68
C LYS A 117 -14.86 9.62 -14.02
N ASN A 118 -13.77 9.90 -13.31
CA ASN A 118 -12.43 9.35 -13.64
C ASN A 118 -11.91 8.26 -12.69
N VAL A 119 -12.39 8.19 -11.45
CA VAL A 119 -12.10 7.06 -10.53
C VAL A 119 -13.08 5.91 -10.78
N ASP A 120 -14.30 6.24 -11.19
CA ASP A 120 -15.33 5.27 -11.52
C ASP A 120 -15.05 4.54 -12.82
N GLY A 121 -14.42 5.18 -13.82
CA GLY A 121 -14.05 4.49 -15.06
C GLY A 121 -13.10 3.30 -14.83
N LYS A 122 -12.10 3.44 -13.96
CA LYS A 122 -11.19 2.32 -13.62
C LYS A 122 -11.88 1.23 -12.79
N ARG A 123 -12.77 1.62 -11.87
CA ARG A 123 -13.57 0.68 -11.07
C ARG A 123 -14.56 -0.09 -11.91
N GLU A 124 -15.24 0.59 -12.83
CA GLU A 124 -16.20 0.01 -13.75
C GLU A 124 -15.52 -0.93 -14.74
N GLN A 125 -14.37 -0.53 -15.31
CA GLN A 125 -13.55 -1.44 -16.11
C GLN A 125 -13.11 -2.69 -15.34
N ALA A 126 -12.75 -2.56 -14.05
CA ALA A 126 -12.39 -3.71 -13.21
C ALA A 126 -13.60 -4.63 -12.97
N ARG A 127 -14.78 -4.07 -12.70
CA ARG A 127 -16.04 -4.82 -12.56
C ARG A 127 -16.41 -5.56 -13.84
N VAL A 128 -16.39 -4.88 -14.99
CA VAL A 128 -16.68 -5.49 -16.31
C VAL A 128 -15.69 -6.61 -16.62
N ARG A 129 -14.39 -6.41 -16.35
CA ARG A 129 -13.38 -7.47 -16.51
C ARG A 129 -13.66 -8.67 -15.59
N GLN A 130 -14.07 -8.42 -14.35
CA GLN A 130 -14.41 -9.47 -13.40
C GLN A 130 -15.67 -10.23 -13.80
N ALA A 131 -16.70 -9.53 -14.27
CA ALA A 131 -17.93 -10.12 -14.79
C ALA A 131 -17.66 -10.99 -16.02
N ARG A 132 -16.91 -10.48 -17.01
CA ARG A 132 -16.49 -11.27 -18.20
C ARG A 132 -15.69 -12.51 -17.81
N ARG A 133 -14.77 -12.37 -16.83
CA ARG A 133 -14.02 -13.52 -16.30
C ARG A 133 -14.94 -14.55 -15.67
N ARG A 134 -15.90 -14.12 -14.84
CA ARG A 134 -16.89 -15.01 -14.21
C ARG A 134 -17.78 -15.70 -15.25
N ALA A 135 -18.23 -14.97 -16.26
CA ALA A 135 -19.01 -15.54 -17.37
C ALA A 135 -18.20 -16.59 -18.12
N LYS A 136 -16.92 -16.32 -18.43
CA LYS A 136 -16.03 -17.31 -19.08
C LYS A 136 -15.79 -18.55 -18.21
N ILE A 137 -15.58 -18.37 -16.91
CA ILE A 137 -15.45 -19.48 -15.95
C ILE A 137 -16.74 -20.30 -15.90
N LYS A 138 -17.90 -19.64 -15.82
CA LYS A 138 -19.20 -20.30 -15.74
C LYS A 138 -19.54 -21.06 -17.04
N ALA A 139 -19.20 -20.50 -18.19
CA ALA A 139 -19.47 -21.11 -19.49
C ALA A 139 -18.54 -22.31 -19.77
N SER A 140 -17.26 -22.23 -19.40
CA SER A 140 -16.33 -23.34 -19.59
C SER A 140 -15.17 -23.29 -18.59
N PRO A 141 -15.31 -23.95 -17.42
CA PRO A 141 -14.29 -23.96 -16.38
C PRO A 141 -12.95 -24.56 -16.84
N GLU A 142 -13.00 -25.67 -17.57
CA GLU A 142 -11.82 -26.42 -17.99
C GLU A 142 -10.96 -25.65 -19.00
N THR A 143 -11.59 -25.03 -20.00
CA THR A 143 -10.87 -24.22 -20.98
C THR A 143 -10.25 -22.98 -20.35
N TYR A 144 -10.93 -22.36 -19.37
CA TYR A 144 -10.40 -21.25 -18.60
C TYR A 144 -9.16 -21.66 -17.77
N GLN A 145 -9.18 -22.84 -17.15
CA GLN A 145 -8.01 -23.36 -16.43
C GLN A 145 -6.83 -23.61 -17.38
N LYS A 146 -7.06 -24.28 -18.52
CA LYS A 146 -6.03 -24.52 -19.55
C LYS A 146 -5.40 -23.21 -20.06
N GLU A 147 -6.21 -22.18 -20.33
CA GLU A 147 -5.70 -20.86 -20.72
C GLU A 147 -4.90 -20.17 -19.61
N LYS A 148 -5.36 -20.27 -18.36
CA LYS A 148 -4.68 -19.69 -17.21
C LYS A 148 -3.30 -20.32 -17.01
N GLU A 149 -3.17 -21.62 -17.19
CA GLU A 149 -1.88 -22.33 -17.15
C GLU A 149 -0.96 -21.95 -18.30
N LYS A 150 -1.47 -21.88 -19.55
CA LYS A 150 -0.69 -21.39 -20.70
C LYS A 150 -0.12 -19.99 -20.44
N ARG A 151 -0.91 -19.09 -19.84
CA ARG A 151 -0.44 -17.74 -19.46
C ARG A 151 0.63 -17.78 -18.36
N ARG A 152 0.52 -18.68 -17.38
CA ARG A 152 1.54 -18.87 -16.33
C ARG A 152 2.86 -19.36 -16.92
N LYS A 153 2.83 -20.38 -17.79
CA LYS A 153 4.02 -20.91 -18.48
C LYS A 153 4.72 -19.82 -19.31
N LYS A 154 3.97 -19.08 -20.13
CA LYS A 154 4.52 -17.96 -20.92
C LYS A 154 5.13 -16.85 -20.05
N TYR A 155 4.59 -16.60 -18.86
CA TYR A 155 5.15 -15.63 -17.92
C TYR A 155 6.46 -16.13 -17.29
N GLN A 156 6.51 -17.41 -16.90
CA GLN A 156 7.73 -18.04 -16.38
C GLN A 156 8.84 -18.05 -17.43
N GLU A 157 8.56 -18.46 -18.67
CA GLU A 157 9.53 -18.42 -19.78
C GLU A 157 10.10 -17.01 -20.00
N LYS A 158 9.25 -15.97 -19.94
CA LYS A 158 9.71 -14.57 -20.05
C LYS A 158 10.62 -14.19 -18.89
N LYS A 159 10.29 -14.62 -17.67
CA LYS A 159 11.09 -14.34 -16.47
C LYS A 159 12.46 -15.03 -16.56
N GLU A 160 12.50 -16.28 -17.00
CA GLU A 160 13.73 -17.04 -17.22
C GLU A 160 14.60 -16.45 -18.33
N LYS A 161 14.00 -16.06 -19.47
CA LYS A 161 14.72 -15.36 -20.54
C LYS A 161 15.35 -14.06 -20.04
N ALA A 162 14.64 -13.30 -19.20
CA ALA A 162 15.18 -12.08 -18.59
C ALA A 162 16.30 -12.35 -17.58
N ALA A 163 16.18 -13.41 -16.77
CA ALA A 163 17.27 -13.80 -15.86
C ALA A 163 18.52 -14.24 -16.64
N ASN A 164 18.34 -15.06 -17.68
CA ASN A 164 19.42 -15.54 -18.54
C ASN A 164 20.10 -14.41 -19.32
N SER A 165 19.36 -13.38 -19.75
CA SER A 165 19.95 -12.21 -20.39
C SER A 165 20.83 -11.41 -19.42
N VAL A 166 20.41 -11.25 -18.16
CA VAL A 166 21.20 -10.61 -17.12
C VAL A 166 22.48 -11.38 -16.83
N VAL A 167 22.42 -12.71 -16.71
CA VAL A 167 23.61 -13.57 -16.53
C VAL A 167 24.60 -13.39 -17.68
N LYS A 168 24.12 -13.39 -18.93
CA LYS A 168 24.97 -13.14 -20.12
C LYS A 168 25.63 -11.76 -20.10
N ILE A 169 24.93 -10.73 -19.63
CA ILE A 169 25.48 -9.37 -19.48
C ILE A 169 26.59 -9.34 -18.43
N VAL A 170 26.38 -9.98 -17.27
CA VAL A 170 27.37 -10.07 -16.20
C VAL A 170 28.62 -10.82 -16.64
N GLN A 171 28.47 -11.97 -17.32
CA GLN A 171 29.60 -12.73 -17.88
C GLN A 171 30.39 -11.93 -18.92
N ARG A 172 29.71 -11.21 -19.82
CA ARG A 172 30.36 -10.31 -20.79
C ARG A 172 31.17 -9.20 -20.10
N ASN A 173 30.63 -8.61 -19.03
CA ASN A 173 31.30 -7.56 -18.28
C ASN A 173 32.50 -8.07 -17.48
N GLN A 174 32.45 -9.29 -16.94
CA GLN A 174 33.60 -9.93 -16.30
C GLN A 174 34.74 -10.17 -17.31
N LYS A 175 34.44 -10.69 -18.51
CA LYS A 175 35.43 -10.87 -19.58
C LYS A 175 36.08 -9.54 -20.01
N ARG A 176 35.31 -8.45 -20.08
CA ARG A 176 35.84 -7.11 -20.41
C ARG A 176 36.74 -6.50 -19.33
N LYS A 177 36.57 -6.88 -18.06
CA LYS A 177 37.42 -6.40 -16.95
C LYS A 177 38.78 -7.11 -16.88
N GLY A 178 38.92 -8.27 -17.51
CA GLY A 178 40.18 -9.03 -17.57
C GLY A 178 41.10 -8.69 -18.75
N VAL A 179 40.69 -7.79 -19.66
CA VAL A 179 41.53 -7.35 -20.78
C VAL A 179 42.29 -6.09 -20.37
N PRO A 180 43.61 -6.13 -20.12
CA PRO A 180 44.39 -4.93 -19.87
C PRO A 180 44.31 -4.02 -21.11
N LYS A 181 43.89 -2.76 -20.89
CA LYS A 181 43.91 -1.74 -21.94
C LYS A 181 45.38 -1.49 -22.32
N LYS A 182 45.85 -2.06 -23.43
CA LYS A 182 47.11 -1.64 -24.05
C LYS A 182 46.99 -0.15 -24.38
N ARG A 183 47.66 0.70 -23.60
CA ARG A 183 47.83 2.12 -23.95
C ARG A 183 48.77 2.14 -25.15
N CYS A 184 48.27 2.62 -26.29
CA CYS A 184 49.11 2.98 -27.42
C CYS A 184 49.97 4.16 -26.97
N ILE A 185 51.24 3.92 -26.68
CA ILE A 185 52.23 4.98 -26.49
C ILE A 185 52.67 5.35 -27.91
N ILE A 186 52.23 6.53 -28.37
CA ILE A 186 52.79 7.15 -29.57
C ILE A 186 54.17 7.66 -29.14
N LEU A 187 55.22 6.99 -29.61
CA LEU A 187 56.59 7.48 -29.50
C LEU A 187 56.74 8.63 -30.51
N GLN A 188 57.09 9.81 -30.01
CA GLN A 188 57.59 10.94 -30.80
C GLN A 188 59.11 10.84 -30.91
#